data_AF-A0A9D1QI84-F1
#
_entry.id   AF-A0A9D1QI84-F1
#
_cell.length_a   1.000
_cell.length_b   1.000
_cell.length_c   1.000
_cell.angle_alpha   90.00
_cell.angle_beta   90.00
_cell.angle_gamma   90.00
#
_symmetry.space_group_name_H-M   'P 1'
#
loop_
_entity.id
_entity.type
_entity.pdbx_description
1 polymer ?
#
loop_
_entity_poly.entity_id
_entity_poly.type
_entity_poly.pdbx_seq_one_letter_code
_entity_poly.pdbx_strand_id
1 'polypeptide(L)'
;MFLNSRTKPKELKFYEALNRRCRLSQEEERKLAVLRKGYEGEREYDSVFDEAGHENLLIYRDVWMKIEDATLQIDALIITENSLIVNEIKNYSGFYSFDNDGWMIRDVQISADPLAQASRTGNKLLKLRYLLQQNFSRQFKVIFVNPEFNLEAAPGYDRNIIKRSTLRHYMKNLNKMYAGPQAYEMSEQIKEFFIDDPMILPEIDINRIRLGNYCFNCGSFSLEMRKFYAVCRACGSKETLEKMFVRGLMDYSFIFWNEPMTSSKIGTFLMDSLKPRTIRRMMNTYCHKSGDSRSTSYKIKNTELEKLLLDNNYTSKYETDIRFKKVKL
;
A
#
# COMPACT_ATOMS: atom_id res chain seq x y z
N MET A 1 -15.19 -6.38 -10.77
CA MET A 1 -14.01 -5.57 -11.07
C MET A 1 -13.40 -5.03 -9.78
N PHE A 2 -12.09 -4.73 -9.79
CA PHE A 2 -11.49 -3.90 -8.75
C PHE A 2 -11.80 -2.43 -9.00
N LEU A 3 -12.21 -1.71 -7.96
CA LEU A 3 -12.66 -0.30 -8.03
C LEU A 3 -11.55 0.71 -7.73
N ASN A 4 -10.48 0.27 -7.08
CA ASN A 4 -9.31 1.08 -6.77
C ASN A 4 -8.02 0.28 -7.03
N SER A 5 -6.88 0.94 -7.18
CA SER A 5 -5.59 0.26 -7.29
C SER A 5 -5.05 -0.17 -5.93
N ARG A 6 -4.47 -1.37 -5.84
CA ARG A 6 -3.63 -1.78 -4.71
C ARG A 6 -2.37 -0.91 -4.67
N THR A 7 -2.13 -0.22 -3.56
CA THR A 7 -0.92 0.59 -3.36
C THR A 7 -0.18 0.14 -2.12
N LYS A 8 1.12 0.43 -2.02
CA LYS A 8 1.85 0.13 -0.78
C LYS A 8 1.28 0.97 0.38
N PRO A 9 1.06 0.37 1.57
CA PRO A 9 0.63 1.11 2.75
C PRO A 9 1.59 2.26 3.09
N LYS A 10 1.07 3.31 3.73
CA LYS A 10 1.83 4.51 4.11
C LYS A 10 3.07 4.16 4.94
N GLU A 11 2.91 3.26 5.92
CA GLU A 11 4.01 2.82 6.78
C GLU A 11 5.05 1.99 6.02
N LEU A 12 4.65 1.19 5.03
CA LEU A 12 5.61 0.48 4.19
C LEU A 12 6.46 1.45 3.35
N LYS A 13 5.83 2.46 2.73
CA LYS A 13 6.53 3.51 1.99
C LYS A 13 7.54 4.26 2.87
N PHE A 14 7.15 4.57 4.10
CA PHE A 14 8.01 5.19 5.11
C PHE A 14 9.25 4.34 5.41
N TYR A 15 9.07 3.09 5.82
CA TYR A 15 10.22 2.24 6.19
C TYR A 15 11.08 1.85 4.99
N GLU A 16 10.51 1.75 3.78
CA GLU A 16 11.31 1.55 2.57
C GLU A 16 12.18 2.77 2.26
N ALA A 17 11.64 3.99 2.37
CA ALA A 17 12.41 5.21 2.20
C ALA A 17 13.49 5.35 3.28
N LEU A 18 13.14 5.05 4.53
CA LEU A 18 14.06 5.07 5.66
C LEU A 18 15.22 4.08 5.46
N ASN A 19 14.92 2.84 5.07
CA ASN A 19 15.91 1.80 4.78
C ASN A 19 16.88 2.16 3.65
N ARG A 20 16.48 3.06 2.73
CA ARG A 20 17.38 3.55 1.67
C ARG A 20 18.29 4.68 2.15
N ARG A 21 17.93 5.38 3.23
CA ARG A 21 18.60 6.59 3.69
C ARG A 21 19.33 6.45 5.02
N CYS A 22 19.04 5.42 5.81
CA CYS A 22 19.79 5.14 7.01
C CYS A 22 19.89 3.64 7.26
N ARG A 23 20.75 3.27 8.20
CA ARG A 23 20.70 1.95 8.79
C ARG A 23 19.48 1.88 9.71
N LEU A 24 18.65 0.87 9.50
CA LEU A 24 17.51 0.60 10.36
C LEU A 24 17.98 -0.03 11.69
N SER A 25 17.21 0.19 12.74
CA SER A 25 17.31 -0.59 13.98
C SER A 25 16.75 -2.01 13.75
N GLN A 26 17.05 -2.95 14.64
CA GLN A 26 16.53 -4.32 14.53
C GLN A 26 14.98 -4.35 14.56
N GLU A 27 14.35 -3.45 15.31
CA GLU A 27 12.90 -3.31 15.36
C GLU A 27 12.34 -2.77 14.04
N GLU A 28 12.95 -1.72 13.50
CA GLU A 28 12.56 -1.14 12.21
C GLU A 28 12.75 -2.15 11.06
N GLU A 29 13.82 -2.94 11.07
CA GLU A 29 14.06 -4.03 10.10
C GLU A 29 12.96 -5.10 10.19
N ARG A 30 12.63 -5.55 11.41
CA ARG A 30 11.56 -6.52 11.64
C ARG A 30 10.22 -5.97 11.15
N LYS A 31 9.92 -4.71 11.46
CA LYS A 31 8.69 -4.04 11.05
C LYS A 31 8.60 -3.92 9.53
N LEU A 32 9.67 -3.49 8.87
CA LEU A 32 9.75 -3.43 7.40
C LEU A 32 9.53 -4.81 6.76
N ALA A 33 10.14 -5.87 7.31
CA ALA A 33 9.97 -7.23 6.82
C ALA A 33 8.52 -7.72 6.92
N VAL A 34 7.85 -7.44 8.06
CA VAL A 34 6.43 -7.77 8.26
C VAL A 34 5.54 -7.03 7.26
N LEU A 35 5.77 -5.72 7.08
CA LEU A 35 4.99 -4.90 6.14
C LEU A 35 5.16 -5.35 4.69
N ARG A 36 6.38 -5.67 4.27
CA ARG A 36 6.64 -6.24 2.93
C ARG A 36 5.91 -7.55 2.73
N LYS A 37 6.01 -8.47 3.70
CA LYS A 37 5.32 -9.76 3.65
C LYS A 37 3.81 -9.61 3.58
N GLY A 38 3.23 -8.66 4.33
CA GLY A 38 1.80 -8.33 4.28
C GLY A 38 1.37 -7.90 2.87
N TYR A 39 2.05 -6.88 2.33
CA TYR A 39 1.77 -6.37 0.98
C TYR A 39 1.97 -7.41 -0.13
N GLU A 40 2.99 -8.25 -0.03
CA GLU A 40 3.20 -9.38 -0.94
C GLU A 40 2.02 -10.36 -0.90
N GLY A 41 1.48 -10.64 0.30
CA GLY A 41 0.31 -11.50 0.46
C GLY A 41 -0.96 -10.92 -0.17
N GLU A 42 -1.19 -9.62 -0.01
CA GLU A 42 -2.31 -8.92 -0.65
C GLU A 42 -2.20 -8.93 -2.18
N ARG A 43 -0.99 -8.78 -2.72
CA ARG A 43 -0.76 -8.88 -4.16
C ARG A 43 -0.98 -10.30 -4.69
N GLU A 44 -0.57 -11.31 -3.94
CA GLU A 44 -0.83 -12.72 -4.27
C GLU A 44 -2.33 -13.01 -4.26
N TYR A 45 -3.06 -12.51 -3.26
CA TYR A 45 -4.52 -12.57 -3.21
C TYR A 45 -5.15 -11.97 -4.47
N ASP A 46 -4.74 -10.75 -4.84
CA ASP A 46 -5.26 -10.06 -6.03
C ASP A 46 -4.99 -10.88 -7.30
N SER A 47 -3.78 -11.44 -7.45
CA SER A 47 -3.42 -12.29 -8.60
C SER A 47 -4.31 -13.52 -8.71
N VAL A 48 -4.60 -14.20 -7.60
CA VAL A 48 -5.49 -15.37 -7.59
C VAL A 48 -6.93 -14.98 -7.91
N PHE A 49 -7.35 -13.78 -7.50
CA PHE A 49 -8.66 -13.24 -7.81
C PHE A 49 -8.76 -12.92 -9.32
N ASP A 50 -7.75 -12.26 -9.90
CA ASP A 50 -7.66 -11.98 -11.34
C ASP A 50 -7.76 -13.28 -12.17
N GLU A 51 -7.01 -14.33 -11.79
CA GLU A 51 -7.06 -15.65 -12.44
C GLU A 51 -8.43 -16.34 -12.36
N ALA A 52 -9.20 -16.09 -11.28
CA ALA A 52 -10.53 -16.66 -11.11
C ALA A 52 -11.61 -15.92 -11.92
N GLY A 53 -11.31 -14.69 -12.34
CA GLY A 53 -12.26 -13.75 -12.92
C GLY A 53 -13.16 -13.14 -11.84
N HIS A 54 -13.44 -11.84 -11.98
CA HIS A 54 -14.21 -11.11 -10.98
C HIS A 54 -14.98 -9.93 -11.55
N GLU A 55 -15.24 -9.90 -12.85
CA GLU A 55 -15.80 -8.74 -13.55
C GLU A 55 -17.19 -8.36 -13.03
N ASN A 56 -17.98 -9.35 -12.63
CA ASN A 56 -19.34 -9.27 -12.08
C ASN A 56 -19.46 -8.84 -10.61
N LEU A 57 -18.34 -8.57 -9.92
CA LEU A 57 -18.33 -8.13 -8.51
C LEU A 57 -17.91 -6.67 -8.40
N LEU A 58 -18.11 -6.04 -7.25
CA LEU A 58 -17.54 -4.72 -6.96
C LEU A 58 -16.57 -4.86 -5.80
N ILE A 59 -15.29 -4.52 -6.00
CA ILE A 59 -14.24 -4.86 -5.03
C ILE A 59 -13.40 -3.63 -4.70
N TYR A 60 -13.42 -3.23 -3.43
CA TYR A 60 -12.45 -2.28 -2.88
C TYR A 60 -11.33 -3.04 -2.16
N ARG A 61 -10.12 -2.48 -2.24
CA ARG A 61 -8.90 -3.08 -1.71
C ARG A 61 -8.19 -2.10 -0.80
N ASP A 62 -7.73 -2.57 0.37
CA ASP A 62 -6.96 -1.76 1.32
C ASP A 62 -7.63 -0.39 1.61
N VAL A 63 -8.87 -0.44 2.08
CA VAL A 63 -9.65 0.77 2.41
C VAL A 63 -9.73 0.99 3.91
N TRP A 64 -9.56 2.24 4.31
CA TRP A 64 -9.85 2.69 5.66
C TRP A 64 -11.26 3.24 5.74
N MET A 65 -11.99 2.83 6.77
CA MET A 65 -13.37 3.24 7.02
C MET A 65 -13.53 3.77 8.43
N LYS A 66 -14.32 4.84 8.59
CA LYS A 66 -14.81 5.32 9.88
C LYS A 66 -16.30 5.09 9.99
N ILE A 67 -16.69 4.22 10.92
CA ILE A 67 -18.09 3.90 11.21
C ILE A 67 -18.33 4.27 12.67
N GLU A 68 -19.00 5.40 12.89
CA GLU A 68 -19.12 6.03 14.20
C GLU A 68 -17.73 6.25 14.83
N ASP A 69 -17.48 5.68 16.01
CA ASP A 69 -16.20 5.76 16.72
C ASP A 69 -15.18 4.69 16.30
N ALA A 70 -15.58 3.74 15.44
CA ALA A 70 -14.71 2.68 15.00
C ALA A 70 -13.99 3.05 13.70
N THR A 71 -12.66 3.01 13.75
CA THR A 71 -11.82 3.05 12.55
C THR A 71 -11.37 1.63 12.18
N LEU A 72 -11.50 1.28 10.91
CA LEU A 72 -11.26 -0.07 10.39
C LEU A 72 -10.41 0.01 9.12
N GLN A 73 -9.45 -0.90 8.99
CA GLN A 73 -8.83 -1.23 7.72
C GLN A 73 -9.50 -2.50 7.18
N ILE A 74 -9.77 -2.53 5.87
CA ILE A 74 -10.34 -3.69 5.19
C ILE A 74 -9.46 -4.02 3.98
N ASP A 75 -8.79 -5.18 4.04
CA ASP A 75 -7.84 -5.61 3.00
C ASP A 75 -8.53 -5.87 1.66
N ALA A 76 -9.73 -6.47 1.69
CA ALA A 76 -10.63 -6.60 0.56
C ALA A 76 -12.11 -6.58 0.98
N LEU A 77 -12.86 -5.62 0.43
CA LEU A 77 -14.31 -5.46 0.58
C LEU A 77 -14.99 -5.79 -0.74
N ILE A 78 -15.77 -6.87 -0.77
CA ILE A 78 -16.48 -7.35 -1.95
C ILE A 78 -17.97 -7.07 -1.76
N ILE A 79 -18.54 -6.35 -2.71
CA ILE A 79 -19.95 -5.97 -2.76
C ILE A 79 -20.62 -6.76 -3.89
N THR A 80 -21.72 -7.40 -3.53
CA THR A 80 -22.61 -8.17 -4.42
C THR A 80 -24.04 -7.69 -4.20
N GLU A 81 -24.99 -8.13 -5.02
CA GLU A 81 -26.37 -7.64 -4.93
C GLU A 81 -26.97 -7.79 -3.54
N ASN A 82 -26.73 -8.93 -2.90
CA ASN A 82 -27.37 -9.27 -1.63
C ASN A 82 -26.38 -9.41 -0.47
N SER A 83 -25.08 -9.15 -0.68
CA SER A 83 -24.06 -9.43 0.33
C SER A 83 -22.88 -8.46 0.31
N LEU A 84 -22.40 -8.16 1.52
CA LEU A 84 -21.13 -7.50 1.80
C LEU A 84 -20.15 -8.51 2.41
N ILE A 85 -19.03 -8.76 1.73
CA ILE A 85 -18.06 -9.79 2.10
C ILE A 85 -16.72 -9.13 2.40
N VAL A 86 -16.18 -9.41 3.58
CA VAL A 86 -14.86 -8.93 3.99
C VAL A 86 -13.87 -10.07 4.06
N ASN A 87 -12.75 -9.88 3.36
CA ASN A 87 -11.64 -10.80 3.37
C ASN A 87 -10.44 -10.14 4.06
N GLU A 88 -10.08 -10.67 5.23
CA GLU A 88 -8.85 -10.34 5.95
C GLU A 88 -7.73 -11.23 5.39
N ILE A 89 -6.64 -10.64 4.92
CA ILE A 89 -5.57 -11.36 4.21
C ILE A 89 -4.39 -11.56 5.15
N LYS A 90 -3.95 -12.81 5.30
CA LYS A 90 -2.79 -13.20 6.12
C LYS A 90 -1.77 -13.96 5.28
N ASN A 91 -0.52 -13.49 5.31
CA ASN A 91 0.61 -14.15 4.68
C ASN A 91 1.48 -14.90 5.71
N TYR A 92 0.85 -15.71 6.55
CA TYR A 92 1.57 -16.52 7.55
C TYR A 92 2.21 -17.73 6.88
N SER A 93 3.28 -18.28 7.45
CA SER A 93 4.00 -19.43 6.89
C SER A 93 4.42 -20.37 8.00
N GLY A 94 4.44 -21.68 7.72
CA GLY A 94 4.77 -22.71 8.70
C GLY A 94 3.53 -23.35 9.32
N PHE A 95 3.75 -24.06 10.43
CA PHE A 95 2.74 -24.89 11.09
C PHE A 95 2.13 -24.17 12.29
N TYR A 96 0.80 -24.07 12.25
CA TYR A 96 -0.04 -23.49 13.29
C TYR A 96 -1.05 -24.54 13.75
N SER A 97 -1.42 -24.47 15.01
CA SER A 97 -2.56 -25.20 15.55
C SER A 97 -3.54 -24.24 16.23
N PHE A 98 -4.81 -24.60 16.22
CA PHE A 98 -5.87 -23.86 16.88
C PHE A 98 -6.79 -24.82 17.63
N ASP A 99 -6.89 -24.62 18.93
CA ASP A 99 -7.78 -25.35 19.83
C ASP A 99 -8.62 -24.38 20.68
N ASN A 100 -9.20 -24.87 21.78
CA ASN A 100 -10.04 -24.06 22.66
C ASN A 100 -9.28 -22.95 23.39
N ASP A 101 -7.96 -23.09 23.56
CA ASP A 101 -7.12 -22.11 24.26
C ASP A 101 -6.55 -21.07 23.29
N GLY A 102 -6.60 -21.32 21.98
CA GLY A 102 -6.36 -20.31 20.95
C GLY A 102 -5.32 -20.75 19.94
N TRP A 103 -4.64 -19.77 19.34
CA TRP A 103 -3.66 -20.02 18.29
C TRP A 103 -2.30 -20.39 18.89
N MET A 104 -1.65 -21.39 18.31
CA MET A 104 -0.33 -21.87 18.72
C MET A 104 0.64 -21.92 17.53
N ILE A 105 1.91 -21.64 17.83
CA ILE A 105 3.06 -21.85 16.92
C ILE A 105 4.09 -22.67 17.69
N ARG A 106 4.46 -23.86 17.19
CA ARG A 106 5.44 -24.75 17.84
C ARG A 106 5.13 -24.96 19.33
N ASP A 107 3.86 -25.27 19.63
CA ASP A 107 3.34 -25.49 20.99
C ASP A 107 3.42 -24.28 21.94
N VAL A 108 3.67 -23.08 21.39
CA VAL A 108 3.61 -21.81 22.14
C VAL A 108 2.35 -21.06 21.72
N GLN A 109 1.50 -20.78 22.70
CA GLN A 109 0.31 -19.94 22.50
C GLN A 109 0.72 -18.52 22.10
N ILE A 110 0.08 -18.01 21.04
CA ILE A 110 0.27 -16.64 20.57
C ILE A 110 -0.95 -15.80 20.89
N SER A 111 -0.73 -14.53 21.21
CA SER A 111 -1.82 -13.57 21.51
C SER A 111 -2.63 -13.16 20.27
N ALA A 112 -2.12 -13.47 19.07
CA ALA A 112 -2.78 -13.12 17.83
C ALA A 112 -3.87 -14.14 17.52
N ASP A 113 -5.13 -13.68 17.56
CA ASP A 113 -6.28 -14.43 17.04
C ASP A 113 -6.84 -13.77 15.77
N PRO A 114 -6.39 -14.22 14.58
CA PRO A 114 -6.91 -13.78 13.30
C PRO A 114 -8.44 -13.87 13.16
N LEU A 115 -9.07 -14.90 13.75
CA LEU A 115 -10.52 -15.08 13.66
C LEU A 115 -11.26 -14.05 14.51
N ALA A 116 -10.83 -13.83 15.75
CA ALA A 116 -11.41 -12.79 16.60
C ALA A 116 -11.18 -11.39 16.03
N GLN A 117 -10.03 -11.12 15.39
CA GLN A 117 -9.78 -9.86 14.70
C GLN A 117 -10.76 -9.65 13.54
N ALA A 118 -10.87 -10.61 12.62
CA ALA A 118 -11.78 -10.52 11.48
C ALA A 118 -13.26 -10.47 11.91
N SER A 119 -13.64 -11.22 12.95
CA SER A 119 -14.99 -11.19 13.51
C SER A 119 -15.34 -9.84 14.12
N ARG A 120 -14.41 -9.20 14.85
CA ARG A 120 -14.61 -7.84 15.39
C ARG A 120 -14.80 -6.81 14.28
N THR A 121 -14.00 -6.88 13.21
CA THR A 121 -14.18 -6.03 12.02
C THR A 121 -15.55 -6.29 11.37
N GLY A 122 -15.89 -7.55 11.14
CA GLY A 122 -17.18 -7.95 10.60
C GLY A 122 -18.37 -7.43 11.43
N ASN A 123 -18.30 -7.55 12.76
CA ASN A 123 -19.37 -7.08 13.66
C ASN A 123 -19.58 -5.58 13.58
N LYS A 124 -18.52 -4.78 13.42
CA LYS A 124 -18.64 -3.34 13.24
C LYS A 124 -19.34 -2.98 11.92
N LEU A 125 -19.20 -3.81 10.89
CA LEU A 125 -19.97 -3.65 9.64
C LEU A 125 -21.46 -3.97 9.78
N LEU A 126 -21.92 -4.57 10.90
CA LEU A 126 -23.36 -4.74 11.15
C LEU A 126 -24.07 -3.38 11.12
N LYS A 127 -23.40 -2.36 11.64
CA LYS A 127 -23.94 -1.01 11.74
C LYS A 127 -24.18 -0.40 10.36
N LEU A 128 -23.39 -0.76 9.35
CA LEU A 128 -23.61 -0.29 7.98
C LEU A 128 -24.98 -0.70 7.44
N ARG A 129 -25.50 -1.87 7.81
CA ARG A 129 -26.85 -2.29 7.37
C ARG A 129 -27.92 -1.28 7.79
N TYR A 130 -27.81 -0.75 9.01
CA TYR A 130 -28.74 0.25 9.53
C TYR A 130 -28.47 1.64 8.93
N LEU A 131 -27.19 2.03 8.82
CA LEU A 131 -26.80 3.34 8.30
C LEU A 131 -27.15 3.52 6.82
N LEU A 132 -26.98 2.46 6.03
CA LEU A 132 -27.29 2.46 4.60
C LEU A 132 -28.78 2.24 4.31
N GLN A 133 -29.56 1.84 5.32
CA GLN A 133 -30.98 1.44 5.17
C GLN A 133 -31.21 0.34 4.12
N GLN A 134 -30.19 -0.50 3.88
CA GLN A 134 -30.24 -1.58 2.92
C GLN A 134 -30.24 -2.94 3.61
N ASN A 135 -30.96 -3.90 3.05
CA ASN A 135 -30.95 -5.27 3.54
C ASN A 135 -29.92 -6.10 2.78
N PHE A 136 -28.82 -6.48 3.43
CA PHE A 136 -27.80 -7.36 2.86
C PHE A 136 -27.27 -8.35 3.90
N SER A 137 -26.80 -9.49 3.42
CA SER A 137 -26.06 -10.46 4.23
C SER A 137 -24.62 -10.02 4.39
N ARG A 138 -23.98 -10.40 5.51
CA ARG A 138 -22.57 -10.11 5.75
C ARG A 138 -21.80 -11.39 5.92
N GLN A 139 -20.66 -11.48 5.25
CA GLN A 139 -19.71 -12.57 5.44
C GLN A 139 -18.33 -11.99 5.79
N PHE A 140 -17.59 -12.72 6.61
CA PHE A 140 -16.17 -12.44 6.85
C PHE A 140 -15.37 -13.72 6.64
N LYS A 141 -14.22 -13.61 5.99
CA LYS A 141 -13.26 -14.70 5.81
C LYS A 141 -11.86 -14.23 6.19
N VAL A 142 -11.10 -15.12 6.80
CA VAL A 142 -9.65 -14.98 6.99
C VAL A 142 -8.96 -15.83 5.94
N ILE A 143 -8.20 -15.18 5.08
CA ILE A 143 -7.57 -15.78 3.91
C ILE A 143 -6.08 -15.96 4.19
N PHE A 144 -5.64 -17.21 4.23
CA PHE A 144 -4.21 -17.55 4.31
C PHE A 144 -3.68 -17.82 2.92
N VAL A 145 -2.99 -16.84 2.34
CA VAL A 145 -2.54 -16.87 0.94
C VAL A 145 -1.24 -17.62 0.73
N ASN A 146 -0.47 -17.87 1.79
CA ASN A 146 0.80 -18.55 1.66
C ASN A 146 0.60 -20.06 1.47
N PRO A 147 1.20 -20.70 0.45
CA PRO A 147 1.16 -22.15 0.27
C PRO A 147 1.78 -22.94 1.43
N GLU A 148 2.74 -22.36 2.15
CA GLU A 148 3.45 -22.99 3.27
C GLU A 148 2.68 -22.86 4.59
N PHE A 149 1.53 -22.20 4.61
CA PHE A 149 0.69 -22.12 5.79
C PHE A 149 -0.07 -23.43 6.03
N ASN A 150 0.15 -23.99 7.21
CA ASN A 150 -0.54 -25.17 7.69
C ASN A 150 -1.27 -24.84 8.97
N LEU A 151 -2.54 -25.25 9.06
CA LEU A 151 -3.37 -25.07 10.24
C LEU A 151 -4.06 -26.38 10.60
N GLU A 152 -3.72 -26.90 11.77
CA GLU A 152 -4.44 -27.96 12.44
C GLU A 152 -5.51 -27.34 13.34
N ALA A 153 -6.78 -27.62 13.08
CA ALA A 153 -7.89 -27.08 13.86
C ALA A 153 -8.94 -28.15 14.10
N ALA A 154 -9.61 -28.08 15.24
CA ALA A 154 -10.73 -28.97 15.55
C ALA A 154 -11.86 -28.80 14.50
N PRO A 155 -12.62 -29.88 14.19
CA PRO A 155 -13.73 -29.82 13.25
C PRO A 155 -14.73 -28.71 13.63
N GLY A 156 -15.08 -27.85 12.66
CA GLY A 156 -16.06 -26.77 12.84
C GLY A 156 -15.49 -25.36 12.99
N TYR A 157 -14.19 -25.20 13.28
CA TYR A 157 -13.54 -23.87 13.40
C TYR A 157 -13.07 -23.28 12.07
N ASP A 158 -13.16 -24.04 10.97
CA ASP A 158 -12.69 -23.69 9.62
C ASP A 158 -13.69 -22.87 8.77
N ARG A 159 -14.96 -22.70 9.19
CA ARG A 159 -16.01 -22.17 8.27
C ARG A 159 -15.69 -20.79 7.68
N ASN A 160 -14.87 -19.98 8.38
CA ASN A 160 -14.45 -18.65 7.94
C ASN A 160 -12.97 -18.57 7.58
N ILE A 161 -12.26 -19.70 7.54
CA ILE A 161 -10.87 -19.78 7.11
C ILE A 161 -10.84 -20.25 5.67
N ILE A 162 -10.02 -19.59 4.86
CA ILE A 162 -9.73 -20.04 3.49
C ILE A 162 -8.22 -20.19 3.40
N LYS A 163 -7.76 -21.41 3.14
CA LYS A 163 -6.34 -21.74 2.95
C LYS A 163 -5.97 -21.56 1.48
N ARG A 164 -4.66 -21.45 1.19
CA ARG A 164 -4.16 -21.29 -0.18
C ARG A 164 -4.66 -22.40 -1.12
N SER A 165 -4.78 -23.64 -0.63
CA SER A 165 -5.29 -24.79 -1.38
C SER A 165 -6.76 -24.65 -1.82
N THR A 166 -7.61 -24.00 -1.02
CA THR A 166 -9.05 -23.81 -1.30
C THR A 166 -9.37 -22.42 -1.85
N LEU A 167 -8.40 -21.49 -1.82
CA LEU A 167 -8.57 -20.10 -2.23
C LEU A 167 -9.15 -19.94 -3.64
N ARG A 168 -8.59 -20.65 -4.63
CA ARG A 168 -9.08 -20.58 -6.01
C ARG A 168 -10.52 -21.06 -6.15
N HIS A 169 -10.91 -22.09 -5.40
CA HIS A 169 -12.29 -22.59 -5.40
C HIS A 169 -13.24 -21.57 -4.77
N TYR A 170 -12.84 -20.97 -3.65
CA TYR A 170 -13.58 -19.90 -3.00
C TYR A 170 -13.80 -18.70 -3.94
N MET A 171 -12.76 -18.24 -4.65
CA MET A 171 -12.89 -17.14 -5.62
C MET A 171 -13.80 -17.47 -6.80
N LYS A 172 -13.73 -18.70 -7.33
CA LYS A 172 -14.65 -19.16 -8.37
C LYS A 172 -16.10 -19.19 -7.90
N ASN A 173 -16.36 -19.47 -6.62
CA ASN A 173 -17.71 -19.40 -6.07
C ASN A 173 -18.19 -17.96 -5.88
N LEU A 174 -17.30 -17.03 -5.48
CA LEU A 174 -17.62 -15.61 -5.47
C LEU A 174 -17.98 -15.11 -6.87
N ASN A 175 -17.24 -15.53 -7.90
CA ASN A 175 -17.50 -15.19 -9.31
C ASN A 175 -18.83 -15.77 -9.85
N LYS A 176 -19.60 -16.54 -9.07
CA LYS A 176 -20.98 -16.92 -9.44
C LYS A 176 -22.02 -15.93 -8.92
N MET A 177 -21.64 -15.06 -7.97
CA MET A 177 -22.48 -13.96 -7.50
C MET A 177 -22.50 -12.86 -8.56
N TYR A 178 -23.35 -11.84 -8.38
CA TYR A 178 -23.39 -10.69 -9.28
C TYR A 178 -23.60 -9.40 -8.49
N ALA A 179 -23.15 -8.28 -9.07
CA ALA A 179 -23.45 -6.93 -8.63
C ALA A 179 -24.48 -6.30 -9.58
N GLY A 180 -25.72 -6.16 -9.10
CA GLY A 180 -26.81 -5.47 -9.79
C GLY A 180 -27.04 -4.07 -9.21
N PRO A 181 -28.22 -3.47 -9.44
CA PRO A 181 -28.50 -2.09 -9.03
C PRO A 181 -28.24 -1.81 -7.55
N GLN A 182 -28.62 -2.74 -6.66
CA GLN A 182 -28.44 -2.55 -5.22
C GLN A 182 -26.95 -2.55 -4.85
N ALA A 183 -26.14 -3.41 -5.47
CA ALA A 183 -24.69 -3.42 -5.24
C ALA A 183 -24.02 -2.10 -5.65
N TYR A 184 -24.43 -1.52 -6.79
CA TYR A 184 -23.90 -0.23 -7.24
C TYR A 184 -24.32 0.92 -6.30
N GLU A 185 -25.58 0.96 -5.90
CA GLU A 185 -26.07 1.96 -4.93
C GLU A 185 -25.31 1.84 -3.60
N MET A 186 -25.18 0.64 -3.06
CA MET A 186 -24.41 0.37 -1.84
C MET A 186 -22.95 0.79 -1.99
N SER A 187 -22.33 0.50 -3.13
CA SER A 187 -20.95 0.86 -3.43
C SER A 187 -20.73 2.37 -3.42
N GLU A 188 -21.68 3.17 -3.90
CA GLU A 188 -21.59 4.62 -3.85
C GLU A 188 -21.77 5.15 -2.42
N GLN A 189 -22.77 4.66 -1.68
CA GLN A 189 -23.02 5.10 -0.30
C GLN A 189 -21.87 4.72 0.65
N ILE A 190 -21.27 3.54 0.49
CA ILE A 190 -20.16 3.08 1.34
C ILE A 190 -18.94 4.01 1.26
N LYS A 191 -18.73 4.71 0.14
CA LYS A 191 -17.61 5.66 -0.01
C LYS A 191 -17.66 6.81 0.99
N GLU A 192 -18.84 7.19 1.48
CA GLU A 192 -18.98 8.25 2.49
C GLU A 192 -18.31 7.90 3.81
N PHE A 193 -18.12 6.61 4.08
CA PHE A 193 -17.43 6.11 5.27
C PHE A 193 -15.93 5.96 5.06
N PHE A 194 -15.42 6.12 3.82
CA PHE A 194 -14.00 5.99 3.55
C PHE A 194 -13.24 7.19 4.10
N ILE A 195 -12.13 6.91 4.75
CA ILE A 195 -11.22 7.92 5.28
C ILE A 195 -9.82 7.69 4.71
N ASP A 196 -8.98 8.72 4.79
CA ASP A 196 -7.54 8.55 4.60
C ASP A 196 -6.95 7.66 5.70
N ASP A 197 -5.83 7.02 5.39
CA ASP A 197 -5.05 6.22 6.35
C ASP A 197 -4.73 7.04 7.61
N PRO A 198 -5.34 6.71 8.77
CA PRO A 198 -5.21 7.47 10.01
C PRO A 198 -3.89 7.21 10.72
N MET A 199 -3.06 6.28 10.22
CA MET A 199 -1.84 5.85 10.88
C MET A 199 -0.84 7.01 11.00
N ILE A 200 -0.44 7.26 12.24
CA ILE A 200 0.63 8.19 12.59
C ILE A 200 1.95 7.45 12.47
N LEU A 201 2.88 8.02 11.71
CA LEU A 201 4.22 7.45 11.53
C LEU A 201 5.17 8.01 12.60
N PRO A 202 6.22 7.27 12.99
CA PRO A 202 7.18 7.75 13.97
C PRO A 202 7.96 8.95 13.43
N GLU A 203 8.34 9.86 14.32
CA GLU A 203 9.28 10.93 14.00
C GLU A 203 10.72 10.38 13.95
N ILE A 204 11.52 10.89 13.02
CA ILE A 204 12.89 10.43 12.80
C ILE A 204 13.86 11.59 13.01
N ASP A 205 14.92 11.33 13.77
CA ASP A 205 16.05 12.25 13.86
C ASP A 205 16.71 12.41 12.48
N ILE A 206 16.68 13.65 11.98
CA ILE A 206 17.29 14.03 10.70
C ILE A 206 18.77 13.65 10.61
N ASN A 207 19.49 13.59 11.73
CA ASN A 207 20.91 13.21 11.75
C ASN A 207 21.14 11.75 11.35
N ARG A 208 20.13 10.89 11.47
CA ARG A 208 20.18 9.50 10.96
C ARG A 208 20.11 9.45 9.44
N ILE A 209 19.52 10.47 8.81
CA ILE A 209 19.15 10.46 7.40
C ILE A 209 20.32 10.90 6.53
N ARG A 210 20.75 10.01 5.65
CA ARG A 210 21.75 10.33 4.63
C ARG A 210 21.14 11.26 3.57
N LEU A 211 21.71 12.46 3.48
CA LEU A 211 21.36 13.46 2.49
C LEU A 211 21.90 13.10 1.11
N GLY A 212 21.31 13.70 0.08
CA GLY A 212 21.66 13.51 -1.32
C GLY A 212 20.78 12.49 -2.03
N ASN A 213 21.17 12.17 -3.27
CA ASN A 213 20.50 11.16 -4.09
C ASN A 213 21.26 9.83 -4.04
N TYR A 214 20.53 8.73 -4.20
CA TYR A 214 21.09 7.39 -4.28
C TYR A 214 20.68 6.69 -5.57
N CYS A 215 21.41 5.64 -5.96
CA CYS A 215 21.09 4.83 -7.12
C CYS A 215 19.80 4.03 -6.90
N PHE A 216 18.83 4.12 -7.82
CA PHE A 216 17.58 3.37 -7.75
C PHE A 216 17.79 1.83 -7.70
N ASN A 217 18.89 1.34 -8.28
CA ASN A 217 19.20 -0.08 -8.38
C ASN A 217 19.92 -0.60 -7.13
N CYS A 218 21.14 -0.11 -6.87
CA CYS A 218 21.97 -0.65 -5.77
C CYS A 218 21.88 0.13 -4.45
N GLY A 219 21.22 1.29 -4.40
CA GLY A 219 21.17 2.12 -3.19
C GLY A 219 22.43 2.95 -2.89
N SER A 220 23.49 2.85 -3.71
CA SER A 220 24.71 3.64 -3.50
C SER A 220 24.47 5.13 -3.75
N PHE A 221 24.98 5.98 -2.86
CA PHE A 221 24.97 7.45 -3.00
C PHE A 221 26.13 7.98 -3.85
N SER A 222 27.01 7.09 -4.33
CA SER A 222 28.11 7.46 -5.22
C SER A 222 27.59 7.62 -6.65
N LEU A 223 27.03 8.79 -6.93
CA LEU A 223 26.45 9.15 -8.22
C LEU A 223 27.34 10.16 -8.95
N GLU A 224 27.54 9.92 -10.24
CA GLU A 224 28.14 10.89 -11.14
C GLU A 224 27.06 11.64 -11.91
N MET A 225 26.95 12.94 -11.64
CA MET A 225 25.95 13.81 -12.26
C MET A 225 26.43 14.25 -13.65
N ARG A 226 25.61 14.00 -14.68
CA ARG A 226 25.78 14.54 -16.04
C ARG A 226 24.70 15.58 -16.32
N LYS A 227 24.72 16.18 -17.52
CA LYS A 227 23.78 17.26 -17.91
C LYS A 227 22.29 16.87 -17.80
N PHE A 228 21.93 15.61 -18.09
CA PHE A 228 20.53 15.16 -18.17
C PHE A 228 20.23 13.85 -17.43
N TYR A 229 21.27 13.17 -16.93
CA TYR A 229 21.15 11.89 -16.23
C TYR A 229 22.27 11.77 -15.19
N ALA A 230 22.11 10.83 -14.27
CA ALA A 230 23.13 10.40 -13.33
C ALA A 230 23.53 8.95 -13.63
N VAL A 231 24.80 8.62 -13.37
CA VAL A 231 25.33 7.25 -13.48
C VAL A 231 25.84 6.83 -12.11
N CYS A 232 25.46 5.64 -11.66
CA CYS A 232 25.99 5.09 -10.42
C CYS A 232 27.42 4.60 -10.60
N ARG A 233 28.34 5.07 -9.76
CA ARG A 233 29.74 4.62 -9.78
C ARG A 233 29.94 3.21 -9.25
N ALA A 234 28.97 2.68 -8.49
CA ALA A 234 29.06 1.34 -7.90
C ALA A 234 28.53 0.23 -8.82
N CYS A 235 27.41 0.46 -9.52
CA CYS A 235 26.78 -0.58 -10.37
C CYS A 235 26.57 -0.17 -11.83
N GLY A 236 27.00 1.03 -12.25
CA GLY A 236 26.86 1.51 -13.63
C GLY A 236 25.43 1.87 -14.06
N SER A 237 24.41 1.65 -13.23
CA SER A 237 23.02 1.97 -13.57
C SER A 237 22.83 3.46 -13.84
N LYS A 238 22.01 3.77 -14.85
CA LYS A 238 21.76 5.12 -15.35
C LYS A 238 20.31 5.54 -15.10
N GLU A 239 20.11 6.76 -14.63
CA GLU A 239 18.79 7.32 -14.34
C GLU A 239 18.70 8.78 -14.78
N THR A 240 17.54 9.25 -15.24
CA THR A 240 17.37 10.67 -15.57
C THR A 240 17.37 11.52 -14.30
N LEU A 241 17.82 12.78 -14.41
CA LEU A 241 17.83 13.69 -13.25
C LEU A 241 16.42 13.95 -12.70
N GLU A 242 15.42 13.95 -13.58
CA GLU A 242 14.03 14.16 -13.20
C GLU A 242 13.47 12.99 -12.39
N LYS A 243 13.64 11.75 -12.87
CA LYS A 243 13.19 10.56 -12.13
C LYS A 243 13.91 10.43 -10.78
N MET A 244 15.22 10.67 -10.77
CA MET A 244 16.02 10.69 -9.54
C MET A 244 15.50 11.74 -8.55
N PHE A 245 15.21 12.97 -9.03
CA PHE A 245 14.68 14.04 -8.20
C PHE A 245 13.29 13.71 -7.65
N VAL A 246 12.39 13.17 -8.46
CA VAL A 246 11.04 12.79 -8.02
C VAL A 246 11.11 11.69 -6.94
N ARG A 247 12.01 10.72 -7.07
CA ARG A 247 12.26 9.74 -6.01
C ARG A 247 12.76 10.39 -4.72
N GLY A 248 13.65 11.38 -4.83
CA GLY A 248 14.08 12.19 -3.69
C GLY A 248 12.93 12.97 -3.03
N LEU A 249 12.02 13.56 -3.81
CA LEU A 249 10.81 14.21 -3.30
C LEU A 249 9.91 13.23 -2.55
N MET A 250 9.72 12.02 -3.09
CA MET A 250 8.92 10.98 -2.46
C MET A 250 9.49 10.57 -1.10
N ASP A 251 10.79 10.26 -1.04
CA ASP A 251 11.44 9.91 0.23
C ASP A 251 11.26 11.01 1.27
N TYR A 252 11.46 12.28 0.88
CA TYR A 252 11.25 13.41 1.78
C TYR A 252 9.81 13.44 2.29
N SER A 253 8.83 13.30 1.38
CA SER A 253 7.40 13.34 1.72
C SER A 253 6.97 12.19 2.64
N PHE A 254 7.64 11.05 2.58
CA PHE A 254 7.36 9.91 3.46
C PHE A 254 8.03 10.08 4.82
N ILE A 255 9.33 10.40 4.85
CA ILE A 255 10.11 10.49 6.09
C ILE A 255 9.67 11.69 6.93
N PHE A 256 9.49 12.85 6.31
CA PHE A 256 9.08 14.11 6.97
C PHE A 256 7.60 14.40 6.71
N TRP A 257 6.75 13.38 6.89
CA TRP A 257 5.32 13.41 6.57
C TRP A 257 4.53 14.51 7.29
N ASN A 258 4.99 14.94 8.46
CA ASN A 258 4.39 15.98 9.29
C ASN A 258 5.02 17.37 9.07
N GLU A 259 6.00 17.51 8.18
CA GLU A 259 6.66 18.79 7.90
C GLU A 259 6.22 19.41 6.56
N PRO A 260 6.10 20.74 6.48
CA PRO A 260 5.89 21.40 5.21
C PRO A 260 7.13 21.25 4.31
N MET A 261 6.93 20.64 3.15
CA MET A 261 7.97 20.51 2.13
C MET A 261 8.12 21.82 1.36
N THR A 262 9.32 22.41 1.39
CA THR A 262 9.66 23.64 0.66
C THR A 262 10.81 23.38 -0.30
N SER A 263 10.98 24.25 -1.30
CA SER A 263 12.10 24.10 -2.24
C SER A 263 13.48 24.21 -1.58
N SER A 264 13.58 24.98 -0.48
CA SER A 264 14.82 25.10 0.29
C SER A 264 15.16 23.81 1.03
N LYS A 265 14.16 23.23 1.72
CA LYS A 265 14.33 21.96 2.43
C LYS A 265 14.68 20.82 1.46
N ILE A 266 14.04 20.77 0.29
CA ILE A 266 14.37 19.78 -0.75
C ILE A 266 15.76 19.99 -1.34
N GLY A 267 16.18 21.24 -1.58
CA GLY A 267 17.54 21.54 -2.04
C GLY A 267 18.58 20.99 -1.06
N THR A 268 18.44 21.34 0.21
CA THR A 268 19.31 20.85 1.30
C THR A 268 19.28 19.32 1.38
N PHE A 269 18.09 18.72 1.40
CA PHE A 269 17.91 17.27 1.50
C PHE A 269 18.57 16.49 0.36
N LEU A 270 18.57 17.05 -0.85
CA LEU A 270 19.17 16.46 -2.04
C LEU A 270 20.56 17.05 -2.36
N MET A 271 21.19 17.70 -1.37
CA MET A 271 22.53 18.30 -1.41
C MET A 271 22.76 19.23 -2.62
N ASP A 272 21.77 20.06 -2.94
CA ASP A 272 21.80 21.04 -4.03
C ASP A 272 22.30 20.48 -5.37
N SER A 273 22.04 19.19 -5.60
CA SER A 273 22.44 18.46 -6.81
C SER A 273 21.82 19.03 -8.10
N LEU A 274 20.79 19.89 -7.97
CA LEU A 274 20.15 20.62 -9.05
C LEU A 274 20.06 22.11 -8.72
N LYS A 275 20.10 22.96 -9.76
CA LYS A 275 19.93 24.41 -9.60
C LYS A 275 18.57 24.75 -8.98
N PRO A 276 18.47 25.79 -8.12
CA PRO A 276 17.21 26.18 -7.49
C PRO A 276 16.04 26.40 -8.45
N ARG A 277 16.31 26.97 -9.64
CA ARG A 277 15.29 27.14 -10.70
C ARG A 277 14.75 25.80 -11.22
N THR A 278 15.60 24.77 -11.32
CA THR A 278 15.21 23.42 -11.73
C THR A 278 14.37 22.75 -10.65
N ILE A 279 14.79 22.85 -9.38
CA ILE A 279 14.05 22.32 -8.23
C ILE A 279 12.63 22.90 -8.22
N ARG A 280 12.50 24.24 -8.27
CA ARG A 280 11.18 24.90 -8.27
C ARG A 280 10.31 24.47 -9.44
N ARG A 281 10.90 24.36 -10.65
CA ARG A 281 10.18 23.88 -11.84
C ARG A 281 9.65 22.46 -11.61
N MET A 282 10.49 21.53 -11.16
CA MET A 282 10.10 20.14 -10.93
C MET A 282 9.06 20.02 -9.81
N MET A 283 9.20 20.78 -8.72
CA MET A 283 8.20 20.79 -7.65
C MET A 283 6.85 21.31 -8.13
N ASN A 284 6.81 22.38 -8.94
CA ASN A 284 5.56 22.85 -9.54
C ASN A 284 4.94 21.81 -10.51
N THR A 285 5.76 20.96 -11.13
CA THR A 285 5.27 19.86 -11.98
C THR A 285 4.67 18.73 -11.14
N TYR A 286 5.35 18.25 -10.10
CA TYR A 286 4.99 17.01 -9.39
C TYR A 286 4.25 17.20 -8.07
N CYS A 287 4.05 18.43 -7.63
CA CYS A 287 3.38 18.74 -6.36
C CYS A 287 2.23 19.74 -6.55
N HIS A 288 1.25 19.68 -5.66
CA HIS A 288 0.33 20.79 -5.41
C HIS A 288 1.06 21.86 -4.61
N LYS A 289 1.03 23.10 -5.11
CA LYS A 289 1.61 24.26 -4.44
C LYS A 289 0.54 24.92 -3.57
N SER A 290 0.90 25.27 -2.34
CA SER A 290 0.05 26.02 -1.41
C SER A 290 0.82 27.20 -0.83
N GLY A 291 0.14 28.34 -0.65
CA GLY A 291 0.75 29.58 -0.14
C GLY A 291 1.64 30.32 -1.14
N ASP A 292 2.08 31.52 -0.76
CA ASP A 292 2.82 32.44 -1.62
C ASP A 292 4.09 32.97 -1.00
N SER A 293 5.09 33.21 -1.85
CA SER A 293 6.40 33.74 -1.47
C SER A 293 7.07 32.92 -0.34
N ARG A 294 7.12 33.45 0.88
CA ARG A 294 7.79 32.82 2.04
C ARG A 294 6.97 31.69 2.67
N SER A 295 5.67 31.61 2.41
CA SER A 295 4.80 30.53 2.91
C SER A 295 4.56 29.41 1.90
N THR A 296 5.26 29.43 0.75
CA THR A 296 5.10 28.40 -0.27
C THR A 296 5.55 27.04 0.23
N SER A 297 4.60 26.11 0.28
CA SER A 297 4.80 24.70 0.57
C SER A 297 4.26 23.84 -0.57
N TYR A 298 4.68 22.58 -0.58
CA TYR A 298 4.39 21.62 -1.63
C TYR A 298 3.89 20.31 -1.03
N LYS A 299 2.87 19.71 -1.65
CA LYS A 299 2.40 18.35 -1.33
C LYS A 299 2.47 17.51 -2.60
N ILE A 300 3.07 16.32 -2.53
CA ILE A 300 3.22 15.46 -3.70
C ILE A 300 1.85 15.07 -4.27
N LYS A 301 1.68 15.10 -5.61
CA LYS A 301 0.39 14.81 -6.26
C LYS A 301 -0.01 13.34 -6.16
N ASN A 302 0.97 12.44 -6.19
CA ASN A 302 0.78 10.99 -6.17
C ASN A 302 1.99 10.33 -5.50
N THR A 303 1.78 9.26 -4.75
CA THR A 303 2.84 8.54 -4.00
C THR A 303 3.32 7.28 -4.72
N GLU A 304 2.88 7.05 -5.96
CA GLU A 304 3.38 6.01 -6.85
C GLU A 304 4.26 6.65 -7.94
N LEU A 305 5.56 6.32 -7.95
CA LEU A 305 6.55 6.97 -8.81
C LEU A 305 6.18 6.91 -10.30
N GLU A 306 5.72 5.74 -10.74
CA GLU A 306 5.34 5.50 -12.14
C GLU A 306 4.15 6.36 -12.55
N LYS A 307 3.06 6.31 -11.78
CA LYS A 307 1.87 7.12 -12.03
C LYS A 307 2.20 8.62 -11.98
N LEU A 308 2.92 9.06 -10.95
CA LEU A 308 3.29 10.46 -10.79
C LEU A 308 4.06 11.02 -12.00
N LEU A 309 4.99 10.23 -12.55
CA LEU A 309 5.74 10.62 -13.75
C LEU A 309 4.86 10.63 -15.00
N LEU A 310 4.10 9.56 -15.24
CA LEU A 310 3.27 9.42 -16.43
C LEU A 310 2.12 10.46 -16.48
N ASP A 311 1.44 10.69 -15.35
CA ASP A 311 0.35 11.67 -15.21
C ASP A 311 0.83 13.11 -15.48
N ASN A 312 2.14 13.37 -15.31
CA ASN A 312 2.75 14.67 -15.56
C ASN A 312 3.58 14.69 -16.85
N ASN A 313 3.25 13.82 -17.81
CA ASN A 313 3.84 13.79 -19.15
C ASN A 313 5.36 13.62 -19.18
N TYR A 314 5.92 12.91 -18.20
CA TYR A 314 7.34 12.59 -18.19
C TYR A 314 7.76 11.89 -19.49
N THR A 315 8.80 12.43 -20.12
CA THR A 315 9.42 11.85 -21.31
C THR A 315 10.88 12.26 -21.37
N SER A 316 11.75 11.32 -21.71
CA SER A 316 13.18 11.59 -21.85
C SER A 316 13.81 10.62 -22.84
N LYS A 317 14.60 11.17 -23.78
CA LYS A 317 15.44 10.35 -24.67
C LYS A 317 16.55 9.59 -23.93
N TYR A 318 16.78 9.90 -22.66
CA TYR A 318 17.76 9.22 -21.81
C TYR A 318 17.12 8.17 -20.88
N GLU A 319 15.79 8.00 -20.95
CA GLU A 319 15.10 6.95 -20.21
C GLU A 319 15.45 5.57 -20.77
N THR A 320 15.81 4.67 -19.87
CA THR A 320 16.24 3.31 -20.20
C THR A 320 15.20 2.28 -19.79
N ASP A 321 14.37 2.58 -18.80
CA ASP A 321 13.31 1.71 -18.30
C ASP A 321 12.10 1.73 -19.25
N ILE A 322 11.72 0.55 -19.75
CA ILE A 322 10.67 0.38 -20.76
C ILE A 322 9.29 0.84 -20.25
N ARG A 323 9.05 0.75 -18.93
CA ARG A 323 7.78 1.17 -18.31
C ARG A 323 7.49 2.66 -18.53
N PHE A 324 8.54 3.45 -18.68
CA PHE A 324 8.46 4.90 -18.84
C PHE A 324 8.63 5.37 -20.30
N LYS A 325 8.88 4.45 -21.23
CA LYS A 325 8.97 4.80 -22.65
C LYS A 325 7.56 4.83 -23.21
N LYS A 326 7.09 6.00 -23.66
CA LYS A 326 5.90 6.07 -24.51
C LYS A 326 6.13 5.17 -25.71
N VAL A 327 5.33 4.10 -25.86
CA VAL A 327 5.19 3.41 -27.13
C VAL A 327 4.67 4.46 -28.10
N LYS A 328 5.50 4.89 -29.05
CA LYS A 328 4.98 5.55 -30.24
C LYS A 328 4.18 4.48 -30.96
N LEU A 329 2.85 4.49 -30.80
CA LEU A 329 1.95 3.82 -31.74
C LEU A 329 2.04 4.53 -33.10
#